data_AF-A0A0C2GA78-F1
#
_entry.id   AF-A0A0C2GA78-F1
#
_cell.length_a   1.000
_cell.length_b   1.000
_cell.length_c   1.000
_cell.angle_alpha   90.00
_cell.angle_beta   90.00
_cell.angle_gamma   90.00
#
_symmetry.space_group_name_H-M   'P 1'
#
loop_
_entity.id
_entity.type
_entity.pdbx_description
1 polymer ?
#
loop_
_entity_poly.entity_id
_entity_poly.type
_entity_poly.pdbx_seq_one_letter_code
_entity_poly.pdbx_strand_id
1 'polypeptide(L)'
;VWSSDDIINPDVLRIFIHTHFYTYSTIKDISLRTSSAANLRYLIEYFARSDHEEKEKSTTLSSDLIHVVTLGLRSQTEVVREESIRCLTTLVDKFTEHNHLKQLAQLRNPEEDLDFFSNIIHIQHHRRQRAVHRLVEQLSTGKVTIAFDVLNKYLIPIAHPYLISTDSKLSGRESRHFSTLPE
;
A
#
# COMPACT_ATOMS: atom_id res chain seq x y z
N VAL A 1 -23.47 6.85 1.77
CA VAL A 1 -23.30 6.97 0.30
C VAL A 1 -22.90 5.64 -0.30
N TRP A 2 -21.74 5.09 0.07
CA TRP A 2 -21.18 3.86 -0.54
C TRP A 2 -21.93 2.56 -0.22
N SER A 3 -22.94 2.61 0.65
CA SER A 3 -23.84 1.49 0.96
C SER A 3 -25.06 1.42 0.04
N SER A 4 -25.30 2.43 -0.82
CA SER A 4 -26.40 2.37 -1.80
C SER A 4 -26.09 1.37 -2.93
N ASP A 5 -27.13 0.85 -3.56
CA ASP A 5 -27.04 0.05 -4.78
C ASP A 5 -27.25 0.91 -6.04
N ASP A 6 -27.55 2.20 -5.88
CA ASP A 6 -27.63 3.14 -6.99
C ASP A 6 -26.26 3.28 -7.67
N ILE A 7 -26.26 3.28 -9.01
CA ILE A 7 -25.05 3.54 -9.81
C ILE A 7 -24.76 5.05 -9.77
N ILE A 8 -23.65 5.41 -9.13
CA ILE A 8 -23.20 6.80 -9.01
C ILE A 8 -22.47 7.18 -10.29
N ASN A 9 -22.69 8.41 -10.78
CA ASN A 9 -22.01 8.90 -11.97
C ASN A 9 -20.47 8.75 -11.85
N PRO A 10 -19.78 8.25 -12.90
CA PRO A 10 -18.34 7.99 -12.87
C PRO A 10 -17.48 9.23 -12.59
N ASP A 11 -17.87 10.39 -13.12
CA ASP A 11 -17.15 11.64 -12.91
C ASP A 11 -17.27 12.11 -11.45
N VAL A 12 -18.42 11.84 -10.83
CA VAL A 12 -18.61 12.09 -9.40
C VAL A 12 -17.71 11.17 -8.58
N LEU A 13 -17.59 9.89 -8.95
CA LEU A 13 -16.66 8.96 -8.30
C LEU A 13 -15.21 9.45 -8.40
N ARG A 14 -14.78 9.91 -9.58
CA ARG A 14 -13.43 10.49 -9.77
C ARG A 14 -13.19 11.68 -8.86
N ILE A 15 -14.15 12.60 -8.78
CA ILE A 15 -14.04 13.76 -7.86
C ILE A 15 -13.84 13.28 -6.41
N PHE A 16 -14.61 12.30 -5.94
CA PHE A 16 -14.46 11.78 -4.58
C PHE A 16 -13.13 11.05 -4.37
N ILE A 17 -12.66 10.26 -5.35
CA ILE A 17 -11.37 9.56 -5.28
C ILE A 17 -10.24 10.57 -5.05
N HIS A 18 -10.16 11.59 -5.90
CA HIS A 18 -9.10 12.61 -5.83
C HIS A 18 -9.26 13.50 -4.59
N THR A 19 -10.49 13.84 -4.20
CA THR A 19 -10.75 14.65 -3.00
C THR A 19 -10.36 13.92 -1.73
N HIS A 20 -10.74 12.65 -1.57
CA HIS A 20 -10.36 11.86 -0.40
C HIS A 20 -8.85 11.68 -0.34
N PHE A 21 -8.20 11.36 -1.47
CA PHE A 21 -6.74 11.28 -1.56
C PHE A 21 -6.06 12.58 -1.14
N TYR A 22 -6.46 13.70 -1.74
CA TYR A 22 -5.92 15.01 -1.42
C TYR A 22 -6.08 15.31 0.07
N THR A 23 -7.26 15.05 0.63
CA THR A 23 -7.55 15.34 2.04
C THR A 23 -6.64 14.53 2.96
N TYR A 24 -6.53 13.21 2.78
CA TYR A 24 -5.70 12.41 3.69
C TYR A 24 -4.19 12.61 3.46
N SER A 25 -3.77 13.05 2.26
CA SER A 25 -2.35 13.28 1.94
C SER A 25 -1.84 14.66 2.35
N THR A 26 -2.71 15.67 2.48
CA THR A 26 -2.31 17.06 2.75
C THR A 26 -2.75 17.58 4.12
N ILE A 27 -3.87 17.10 4.65
CA ILE A 27 -4.44 17.62 5.90
C ILE A 27 -3.73 17.00 7.11
N LYS A 28 -3.29 17.89 8.01
CA LYS A 28 -2.57 17.50 9.24
C LYS A 28 -3.48 16.91 10.32
N ASP A 29 -4.74 17.34 10.36
CA ASP A 29 -5.72 16.83 11.32
C ASP A 29 -5.89 15.32 11.17
N ILE A 30 -5.69 14.60 12.28
CA ILE A 30 -5.69 13.13 12.30
C ILE A 30 -7.09 12.60 11.97
N SER A 31 -8.14 13.22 12.53
CA SER A 31 -9.51 12.74 12.37
C SER A 31 -9.99 12.85 10.93
N LEU A 32 -9.72 14.00 10.28
CA LEU A 32 -10.06 14.23 8.88
C LEU A 32 -9.27 13.32 7.94
N ARG A 33 -7.98 13.09 8.22
CA ARG A 33 -7.14 12.20 7.45
C ARG A 33 -7.65 10.75 7.52
N THR A 34 -7.83 10.22 8.72
CA THR A 34 -8.29 8.83 8.91
C THR A 34 -9.70 8.63 8.33
N SER A 35 -10.60 9.59 8.52
CA SER A 35 -11.95 9.55 7.93
C SER A 35 -11.91 9.55 6.40
N SER A 36 -11.08 10.40 5.79
CA SER A 36 -10.95 10.47 4.33
C SER A 36 -10.34 9.21 3.72
N ALA A 37 -9.32 8.63 4.37
CA ALA A 37 -8.74 7.37 3.94
C ALA A 37 -9.74 6.20 4.08
N ALA A 38 -10.52 6.16 5.16
CA ALA A 38 -11.59 5.19 5.32
C ALA A 38 -12.69 5.34 4.25
N ASN A 39 -13.09 6.58 3.94
CA ASN A 39 -14.07 6.85 2.89
C ASN A 39 -13.57 6.43 1.50
N LEU A 40 -12.28 6.60 1.20
CA LEU A 40 -11.70 6.09 -0.05
C LEU A 40 -11.77 4.56 -0.11
N ARG A 41 -11.51 3.85 1.00
CA ARG A 41 -11.65 2.38 1.05
C ARG A 41 -13.10 1.94 0.82
N TYR A 42 -14.07 2.59 1.47
CA TYR A 42 -15.48 2.30 1.23
C TYR A 42 -15.92 2.59 -0.21
N LEU A 43 -15.38 3.66 -0.82
CA LEU A 43 -15.59 3.96 -2.24
C LEU A 43 -15.02 2.84 -3.12
N ILE A 44 -13.80 2.36 -2.85
CA ILE A 44 -13.19 1.24 -3.58
C ILE A 44 -14.08 -0.01 -3.52
N GLU A 45 -14.59 -0.35 -2.32
CA GLU A 45 -15.48 -1.51 -2.15
C GLU A 45 -16.80 -1.35 -2.90
N TYR A 46 -17.39 -0.15 -2.84
CA TYR A 46 -18.57 0.19 -3.63
C TYR A 46 -18.31 0.07 -5.13
N PHE A 47 -17.20 0.62 -5.62
CA PHE A 47 -16.88 0.63 -7.04
C PHE A 47 -16.61 -0.77 -7.60
N ALA A 48 -16.05 -1.66 -6.78
CA ALA A 48 -15.85 -3.05 -7.16
C ALA A 48 -17.17 -3.80 -7.36
N ARG A 49 -18.18 -3.52 -6.52
CA ARG A 49 -19.49 -4.20 -6.56
C ARG A 49 -20.52 -3.54 -7.47
N SER A 50 -20.34 -2.27 -7.85
CA SER A 50 -21.30 -1.56 -8.70
C SER A 50 -21.30 -2.06 -10.14
N ASP A 51 -22.43 -1.92 -10.84
CA ASP A 51 -22.64 -2.48 -12.18
C ASP A 51 -22.24 -1.52 -13.31
N HIS A 52 -21.07 -0.89 -13.19
CA HIS A 52 -20.51 -0.08 -14.28
C HIS A 52 -20.02 -0.97 -15.42
N GLU A 53 -20.04 -0.43 -16.65
CA GLU A 53 -19.44 -1.08 -17.81
C GLU A 53 -17.96 -1.41 -17.57
N GLU A 54 -17.52 -2.60 -18.03
CA GLU A 54 -16.17 -3.10 -17.80
C GLU A 54 -15.07 -2.14 -18.28
N LYS A 55 -15.29 -1.48 -19.43
CA LYS A 55 -14.37 -0.46 -19.96
C LYS A 55 -14.20 0.71 -18.99
N GLU A 56 -15.30 1.14 -18.39
CA GLU A 56 -15.32 2.24 -17.45
C GLU A 56 -14.66 1.85 -16.12
N LYS A 57 -14.98 0.64 -15.61
CA LYS A 57 -14.30 0.03 -14.45
C LYS A 57 -12.80 -0.01 -14.63
N SER A 58 -12.35 -0.57 -15.75
CA SER A 58 -10.93 -0.69 -16.08
C SER A 58 -10.23 0.66 -16.16
N THR A 59 -10.90 1.66 -16.76
CA THR A 59 -10.37 3.02 -16.90
C THR A 59 -10.24 3.70 -15.54
N THR A 60 -11.29 3.75 -14.74
CA THR A 60 -11.29 4.41 -13.41
C THR A 60 -10.39 3.69 -12.41
N LEU A 61 -10.34 2.35 -12.45
CA LEU A 61 -9.40 1.57 -11.66
C LEU A 61 -7.95 1.95 -11.96
N SER A 62 -7.59 2.04 -13.24
CA SER A 62 -6.21 2.27 -13.67
C SER A 62 -5.78 3.73 -13.55
N SER A 63 -6.58 4.66 -14.07
CA SER A 63 -6.25 6.08 -14.18
C SER A 63 -6.51 6.87 -12.91
N ASP A 64 -7.42 6.42 -12.04
CA ASP A 64 -7.79 7.14 -10.83
C ASP A 64 -7.36 6.38 -9.57
N LEU A 65 -7.94 5.21 -9.29
CA LEU A 65 -7.71 4.49 -8.02
C LEU A 65 -6.26 4.02 -7.85
N ILE A 66 -5.73 3.26 -8.81
CA ILE A 66 -4.35 2.80 -8.78
C ILE A 66 -3.40 4.00 -8.84
N HIS A 67 -3.73 5.03 -9.62
CA HIS A 67 -2.91 6.23 -9.71
C HIS A 67 -2.74 6.89 -8.34
N VAL A 68 -3.82 7.29 -7.68
CA VAL A 68 -3.74 7.99 -6.38
C VAL A 68 -3.11 7.14 -5.29
N VAL A 69 -3.41 5.83 -5.25
CA VAL A 69 -2.79 4.93 -4.28
C VAL A 69 -1.28 4.89 -4.49
N THR A 70 -0.80 4.75 -5.73
CA THR A 70 0.64 4.69 -6.01
C THR A 70 1.36 6.03 -5.79
N LEU A 71 0.67 7.17 -5.88
CA LEU A 71 1.21 8.45 -5.42
C LEU A 71 1.43 8.42 -3.90
N GLY A 72 0.43 7.97 -3.15
CA GLY A 72 0.51 7.89 -1.70
C GLY A 72 1.57 6.90 -1.18
N LEU A 73 1.80 5.78 -1.87
CA LEU A 73 2.89 4.84 -1.55
C LEU A 73 4.28 5.49 -1.64
N ARG A 74 4.45 6.53 -2.48
CA ARG A 74 5.71 7.27 -2.66
C ARG A 74 5.83 8.49 -1.74
N SER A 75 4.82 8.76 -0.92
CA SER A 75 4.83 9.90 -0.01
C SER A 75 5.99 9.82 0.97
N GLN A 76 6.57 10.97 1.33
CA GLN A 76 7.56 11.05 2.41
C GLN A 76 6.92 10.95 3.80
N THR A 77 5.61 11.22 3.91
CA THR A 77 4.86 11.13 5.15
C THR A 77 4.43 9.68 5.42
N GLU A 78 4.91 9.11 6.53
CA GLU A 78 4.65 7.72 6.91
C GLU A 78 3.16 7.39 6.98
N VAL A 79 2.37 8.21 7.68
CA VAL A 79 0.93 7.98 7.83
C VAL A 79 0.20 7.97 6.47
N VAL A 80 0.65 8.78 5.50
CA VAL A 80 0.08 8.78 4.14
C VAL A 80 0.41 7.46 3.43
N ARG A 81 1.65 6.96 3.56
CA ARG A 81 2.04 5.65 3.02
C ARG A 81 1.22 4.53 3.65
N GLU A 82 1.06 4.53 4.97
CA GLU A 82 0.30 3.49 5.69
C GLU A 82 -1.16 3.45 5.24
N GLU A 83 -1.84 4.60 5.15
CA GLU A 83 -3.21 4.65 4.64
C GLU A 83 -3.32 4.24 3.17
N SER A 84 -2.30 4.55 2.36
CA SER A 84 -2.23 4.13 0.96
C SER A 84 -2.03 2.62 0.83
N ILE A 85 -1.24 2.01 1.72
CA ILE A 85 -1.08 0.55 1.80
C ILE A 85 -2.42 -0.10 2.16
N ARG A 86 -3.18 0.45 3.12
CA ARG A 86 -4.53 -0.04 3.43
C ARG A 86 -5.48 0.05 2.22
N CYS A 87 -5.42 1.14 1.46
CA CYS A 87 -6.20 1.28 0.23
C CYS A 87 -5.77 0.28 -0.84
N LEU A 88 -4.46 0.05 -1.00
CA LEU A 88 -3.92 -0.98 -1.88
C LEU A 88 -4.41 -2.37 -1.49
N THR A 89 -4.43 -2.69 -0.20
CA THR A 89 -4.97 -3.95 0.31
C THR A 89 -6.42 -4.13 -0.13
N THR A 90 -7.28 -3.11 0.02
CA THR A 90 -8.66 -3.16 -0.46
C THR A 90 -8.73 -3.35 -1.98
N LEU A 91 -7.86 -2.71 -2.77
CA LEU A 91 -7.81 -2.94 -4.22
C LEU A 91 -7.42 -4.39 -4.56
N VAL A 92 -6.42 -4.95 -3.89
CA VAL A 92 -5.97 -6.33 -4.05
C VAL A 92 -7.09 -7.32 -3.73
N ASP A 93 -7.83 -7.07 -2.65
CA ASP A 93 -8.92 -7.95 -2.21
C ASP A 93 -10.15 -7.88 -3.12
N LYS A 94 -10.38 -6.76 -3.82
CA LYS A 94 -11.59 -6.52 -4.62
C LYS A 94 -11.42 -6.69 -6.13
N PHE A 95 -10.21 -6.54 -6.67
CA PHE A 95 -9.95 -6.60 -8.12
C PHE A 95 -8.97 -7.74 -8.45
N THR A 96 -9.37 -8.97 -8.15
CA THR A 96 -8.53 -10.19 -8.28
C THR A 96 -8.12 -10.51 -9.71
N GLU A 97 -8.87 -10.04 -10.72
CA GLU A 97 -8.57 -10.31 -12.13
C GLU A 97 -7.57 -9.31 -12.73
N HIS A 98 -7.30 -8.18 -12.04
CA HIS A 98 -6.39 -7.17 -12.56
C HIS A 98 -4.93 -7.66 -12.55
N ASN A 99 -4.23 -7.53 -13.68
CA ASN A 99 -2.93 -8.13 -13.93
C ASN A 99 -1.83 -7.86 -12.88
N HIS A 100 -1.82 -6.66 -12.28
CA HIS A 100 -0.86 -6.34 -11.22
C HIS A 100 -1.38 -6.76 -9.84
N LEU A 101 -2.67 -6.57 -9.58
CA LEU A 101 -3.24 -6.76 -8.24
C LEU A 101 -3.32 -8.24 -7.90
N LYS A 102 -3.61 -9.10 -8.89
CA LYS A 102 -3.56 -10.57 -8.75
C LYS A 102 -2.19 -11.09 -8.31
N GLN A 103 -1.11 -10.44 -8.73
CA GLN A 103 0.25 -10.82 -8.32
C GLN A 103 0.49 -10.46 -6.85
N LEU A 104 0.00 -9.29 -6.43
CA LEU A 104 0.07 -8.83 -5.05
C LEU A 104 -0.82 -9.66 -4.11
N ALA A 105 -1.89 -10.26 -4.60
CA ALA A 105 -2.77 -11.15 -3.82
C ALA A 105 -2.02 -12.35 -3.23
N GLN A 106 -0.93 -12.81 -3.85
CA GLN A 106 -0.05 -13.86 -3.31
C GLN A 106 0.58 -13.50 -1.96
N LEU A 107 0.65 -12.20 -1.63
CA LEU A 107 1.22 -11.69 -0.38
C LEU A 107 0.17 -11.57 0.74
N ARG A 108 -1.12 -11.82 0.44
CA ARG A 108 -2.19 -11.84 1.43
C ARG A 108 -2.16 -13.14 2.22
N ASN A 109 -2.53 -13.06 3.50
CA ASN A 109 -2.69 -14.23 4.35
C ASN A 109 -3.84 -14.03 5.34
N PRO A 110 -4.67 -15.06 5.60
CA PRO A 110 -5.71 -14.99 6.63
C PRO A 110 -5.14 -14.80 8.04
N GLU A 111 -3.93 -15.30 8.31
CA GLU A 111 -3.23 -15.07 9.57
C GLU A 111 -2.53 -13.71 9.52
N GLU A 112 -2.91 -12.80 10.43
CA GLU A 112 -2.39 -11.43 10.47
C GLU A 112 -0.86 -11.38 10.61
N ASP A 113 -0.25 -12.32 11.34
CA ASP A 113 1.20 -12.43 11.51
C ASP A 113 1.94 -12.91 10.26
N LEU A 114 1.19 -13.49 9.32
CA LEU A 114 1.69 -13.95 8.04
C LEU A 114 1.41 -12.98 6.89
N ASP A 115 0.40 -12.12 7.01
CA ASP A 115 -0.02 -11.18 5.97
C ASP A 115 0.98 -10.04 5.74
N PHE A 116 1.46 -9.88 4.50
CA PHE A 116 2.46 -8.85 4.20
C PHE A 116 1.96 -7.43 4.50
N PHE A 117 0.73 -7.11 4.09
CA PHE A 117 0.19 -5.75 4.16
C PHE A 117 -0.09 -5.32 5.60
N SER A 118 -0.61 -6.21 6.45
CA SER A 118 -0.79 -5.95 7.87
C SER A 118 0.55 -5.77 8.58
N ASN A 119 1.55 -6.61 8.28
CA ASN A 119 2.84 -6.55 8.97
C ASN A 119 3.71 -5.36 8.53
N ILE A 120 3.67 -4.93 7.26
CA ILE A 120 4.56 -3.88 6.76
C ILE A 120 4.21 -2.49 7.30
N ILE A 121 2.97 -2.26 7.72
CA ILE A 121 2.52 -1.02 8.39
C ILE A 121 2.42 -1.15 9.91
N HIS A 122 2.69 -2.32 10.48
CA HIS A 122 2.47 -2.59 11.90
C HIS A 122 3.31 -1.68 12.81
N ILE A 123 2.74 -1.12 13.88
CA ILE A 123 3.44 -0.17 14.79
C ILE A 123 4.81 -0.66 15.32
N GLN A 124 4.96 -1.97 15.48
CA GLN A 124 6.23 -2.60 15.85
C GLN A 124 7.18 -2.80 14.65
N HIS A 125 8.33 -2.12 14.68
CA HIS A 125 9.36 -2.19 13.64
C HIS A 125 9.83 -3.61 13.28
N HIS A 126 9.94 -4.52 14.26
CA HIS A 126 10.41 -5.88 13.99
C HIS A 126 9.44 -6.66 13.08
N ARG A 127 8.13 -6.39 13.18
CA ARG A 127 7.12 -7.00 12.30
C ARG A 127 7.28 -6.52 10.86
N ARG A 128 7.53 -5.22 10.68
CA ARG A 128 7.83 -4.63 9.37
C ARG A 128 9.09 -5.25 8.75
N GLN A 129 10.17 -5.36 9.51
CA GLN A 129 11.42 -5.99 9.06
C GLN A 129 11.20 -7.45 8.66
N ARG A 130 10.49 -8.23 9.48
CA ARG A 130 10.15 -9.63 9.18
C ARG A 130 9.31 -9.75 7.90
N ALA A 131 8.37 -8.83 7.65
CA ALA A 131 7.58 -8.82 6.43
C ALA A 131 8.47 -8.63 5.18
N VAL A 132 9.42 -7.69 5.23
CA VAL A 132 10.38 -7.47 4.12
C VAL A 132 11.28 -8.68 3.92
N HIS A 133 11.86 -9.24 5.00
CA HIS A 133 12.71 -10.43 4.88
C HIS A 133 11.95 -11.63 4.29
N ARG A 134 10.72 -11.87 4.76
CA ARG A 134 9.87 -12.95 4.22
C ARG A 134 9.53 -12.72 2.75
N LEU A 135 9.24 -11.49 2.34
CA LEU A 135 9.01 -11.16 0.94
C LEU A 135 10.24 -11.50 0.08
N VAL A 136 11.44 -11.10 0.51
CA VAL A 136 12.69 -11.39 -0.19
C VAL A 136 12.94 -12.90 -0.29
N GLU A 137 12.73 -13.65 0.79
CA GLU A 137 12.85 -15.11 0.81
C GLU A 137 11.85 -15.79 -0.14
N GLN A 138 10.59 -15.34 -0.15
CA GLN A 138 9.56 -15.88 -1.03
C GLN A 138 9.85 -15.62 -2.52
N LEU A 139 10.41 -14.45 -2.83
CA LEU A 139 10.83 -14.11 -4.19
C LEU A 139 12.07 -14.92 -4.62
N SER A 140 13.07 -15.06 -3.75
CA SER A 140 14.33 -15.77 -4.08
C SER A 140 14.14 -17.28 -4.23
N THR A 141 13.21 -17.86 -3.47
CA THR A 141 12.85 -19.29 -3.55
C THR A 141 11.83 -19.59 -4.66
N GLY A 142 11.29 -18.57 -5.33
CA GLY A 142 10.25 -18.73 -6.34
C GLY A 142 8.87 -19.12 -5.78
N LYS A 143 8.69 -19.11 -4.45
CA LYS A 143 7.39 -19.35 -3.80
C LYS A 143 6.36 -18.31 -4.20
N VAL A 144 6.80 -17.08 -4.43
CA VAL A 144 6.01 -15.98 -4.97
C VAL A 144 6.70 -15.46 -6.21
N THR A 145 5.95 -15.29 -7.30
CA THR A 145 6.45 -14.70 -8.54
C THR A 145 5.73 -13.38 -8.81
N ILE A 146 6.50 -12.29 -8.85
CA ILE A 146 6.00 -10.93 -9.10
C ILE A 146 6.87 -10.30 -10.19
N ALA A 147 6.23 -9.76 -11.22
CA ALA A 147 6.88 -9.08 -12.33
C ALA A 147 7.59 -7.80 -11.89
N PHE A 148 8.67 -7.44 -12.59
CA PHE A 148 9.53 -6.32 -12.23
C PHE A 148 8.80 -4.98 -12.16
N ASP A 149 7.86 -4.74 -13.07
CA ASP A 149 7.04 -3.53 -13.08
C ASP A 149 6.09 -3.45 -11.87
N VAL A 150 5.53 -4.58 -11.41
CA VAL A 150 4.74 -4.66 -10.17
C VAL A 150 5.62 -4.40 -8.94
N LEU A 151 6.83 -4.97 -8.90
CA LEU A 151 7.80 -4.69 -7.83
C LEU A 151 8.10 -3.19 -7.74
N ASN A 152 8.48 -2.55 -8.85
CA ASN A 152 8.80 -1.11 -8.87
C ASN A 152 7.61 -0.20 -8.58
N LYS A 153 6.42 -0.58 -9.05
CA LYS A 153 5.22 0.25 -8.89
C LYS A 153 4.68 0.23 -7.47
N TYR A 154 4.76 -0.91 -6.77
CA TYR A 154 4.11 -1.10 -5.46
C TYR A 154 5.11 -1.44 -4.36
N LEU A 155 5.89 -2.53 -4.51
CA LEU A 155 6.64 -3.08 -3.38
C LEU A 155 7.90 -2.28 -3.03
N ILE A 156 8.63 -1.76 -4.02
CA ILE A 156 9.82 -0.94 -3.75
C ILE A 156 9.44 0.35 -2.99
N PRO A 157 8.44 1.15 -3.40
CA PRO A 157 7.98 2.29 -2.60
C PRO A 157 7.58 1.93 -1.17
N ILE A 158 6.95 0.76 -0.97
CA ILE A 158 6.55 0.27 0.35
C ILE A 158 7.77 -0.09 1.22
N ALA A 159 8.75 -0.79 0.65
CA ALA A 159 9.91 -1.30 1.38
C ALA A 159 11.01 -0.24 1.58
N HIS A 160 11.15 0.71 0.65
CA HIS A 160 12.25 1.68 0.60
C HIS A 160 12.52 2.43 1.93
N PRO A 161 11.51 2.96 2.64
CA PRO A 161 11.74 3.62 3.94
C PRO A 161 12.40 2.69 4.99
N TYR A 162 12.16 1.39 4.90
CA TYR A 162 12.68 0.39 5.84
C TYR A 162 14.09 -0.08 5.48
N LEU A 163 14.49 0.03 4.21
CA LEU A 163 15.85 -0.28 3.75
C LEU A 163 16.84 0.83 4.11
N ILE A 164 16.44 2.10 4.01
CA ILE A 164 17.32 3.23 4.37
C ILE A 164 17.55 3.30 5.90
N SER A 165 16.53 2.97 6.69
CA SER A 165 16.63 2.98 8.14
C SER A 165 17.49 1.84 8.71
N THR A 166 17.79 0.80 7.94
CA THR A 166 18.77 -0.22 8.32
C THR A 166 20.22 0.24 8.12
N ASP A 167 20.51 1.00 7.07
CA ASP A 167 21.88 1.48 6.77
C ASP A 167 22.40 2.45 7.83
N SER A 168 21.54 3.33 8.34
CA SER A 168 21.89 4.25 9.45
C SER A 168 22.21 3.52 10.75
N LYS A 169 21.64 2.33 11.00
CA LYS A 169 21.96 1.50 12.17
C LYS A 169 23.20 0.64 11.97
N LEU A 170 23.54 0.27 10.73
CA LEU A 170 24.77 -0.44 10.38
C LEU A 170 26.00 0.49 10.44
N SER A 171 25.89 1.72 9.94
CA SER A 171 26.91 2.77 10.08
C SER A 171 27.27 3.09 11.55
N GLY A 172 26.27 3.06 12.44
CA GLY A 172 26.49 3.24 13.89
C GLY A 172 27.09 2.04 14.63
N ARG A 173 27.19 0.86 13.98
CA ARG A 173 27.83 -0.35 14.53
C ARG A 173 29.28 -0.50 14.07
N GLU A 174 29.59 -0.12 12.83
CA GLU A 174 30.98 -0.14 12.33
C GLU A 174 31.87 0.88 13.06
N SER A 175 31.32 2.03 13.44
CA SER A 175 32.04 3.07 14.21
C SER A 175 32.39 2.68 15.66
N ARG A 176 31.68 1.72 16.26
CA ARG A 176 31.96 1.25 17.64
C ARG A 176 32.95 0.10 17.71
N HIS A 177 33.30 -0.54 16.60
CA HIS A 177 34.23 -1.66 16.61
C HIS A 177 35.70 -1.23 16.42
N PHE A 178 35.94 0.00 15.94
CA PHE A 178 37.29 0.56 15.77
C PHE A 178 37.84 1.34 16.97
N SER A 179 37.08 1.46 18.07
CA SER A 179 37.47 2.27 19.24
C SER A 179 37.95 1.45 20.45
N THR A 180 38.15 0.14 20.32
CA THR A 180 38.65 -0.73 21.39
C THR A 180 39.84 -1.56 20.93
N LEU A 181 40.99 -0.93 20.75
CA LEU A 181 42.30 -1.59 20.77
C LEU A 181 43.14 -0.86 21.83
N PRO A 182 43.64 -1.54 22.88
CA PRO A 182 44.53 -0.91 23.86
C PRO A 182 45.93 -0.73 23.28
N GLU A 183 46.57 0.41 23.58
CA GLU A 183 48.03 0.58 23.52
C GLU A 183 48.73 -0.21 24.64
#